data_AF-A0A5B9QPI4-F1
#
_entry.id   AF-A0A5B9QPI4-F1
#
_cell.length_a   1.000
_cell.length_b   1.000
_cell.length_c   1.000
_cell.angle_alpha   90.00
_cell.angle_beta   90.00
_cell.angle_gamma   90.00
#
_symmetry.space_group_name_H-M   'P 1'
#
loop_
_entity.id
_entity.type
_entity.pdbx_description
1 polymer ?
#
loop_
_entity_poly.entity_id
_entity_poly.type
_entity_poly.pdbx_seq_one_letter_code
_entity_poly.pdbx_strand_id
1 'polypeptide(L)' 'MPNLIHLDLTGNREVTDAGLEHLAATKTLRKLSLIDTAVTQDGINRLQAQLPEYEI' A
#
# COMPACT_ATOMS: atom_id res chain seq x y z
N MET A 1 -4.36 -6.92 -18.18
CA MET A 1 -4.30 -6.60 -16.74
C MET A 1 -3.31 -5.46 -16.59
N PRO A 2 -3.70 -4.31 -16.05
CA PRO A 2 -2.78 -3.18 -15.94
C PRO A 2 -1.63 -3.56 -15.00
N ASN A 3 -0.40 -3.47 -15.52
CA ASN A 3 0.83 -3.61 -14.75
C ASN A 3 0.99 -2.36 -13.87
N LEU A 4 0.17 -2.26 -12.83
CA LEU A 4 0.32 -1.19 -11.86
C LEU A 4 1.62 -1.45 -11.11
N ILE A 5 2.66 -0.67 -11.42
CA ILE A 5 3.98 -0.76 -10.79
C ILE A 5 4.06 0.26 -9.64
N HIS A 6 3.38 1.40 -9.81
CA HIS A 6 3.35 2.49 -8.86
C HIS A 6 1.91 2.93 -8.57
N LEU A 7 1.59 3.10 -7.29
CA LEU A 7 0.33 3.65 -6.80
C LEU A 7 0.65 4.76 -5.80
N ASP A 8 0.10 5.94 -6.04
CA ASP A 8 0.23 7.08 -5.15
C ASP A 8 -1.14 7.39 -4.52
N LEU A 9 -1.21 7.33 -3.19
CA LEU A 9 -2.39 7.63 -2.39
C LEU A 9 -2.15 8.83 -1.46
N THR A 10 -1.12 9.63 -1.75
CA THR A 10 -0.72 10.75 -0.90
C THR A 10 -1.88 11.73 -0.66
N GLY A 11 -2.09 12.11 0.61
CA GLY A 11 -3.15 13.03 1.03
C GLY A 11 -4.55 12.41 1.07
N ASN A 12 -4.69 11.10 0.78
CA ASN A 12 -5.97 10.43 0.84
C ASN A 12 -6.25 9.89 2.25
N ARG A 13 -6.96 10.69 3.05
CA ARG A 13 -7.32 10.36 4.44
C ARG A 13 -8.36 9.25 4.59
N GLU A 14 -9.02 8.86 3.50
CA GLU A 14 -9.96 7.73 3.52
C GLU A 14 -9.23 6.38 3.41
N VAL A 15 -7.95 6.40 3.04
CA VAL A 15 -7.11 5.20 3.01
C VAL A 15 -6.70 4.85 4.44
N THR A 16 -7.17 3.70 4.89
CA THR A 16 -6.91 3.12 6.22
C THR A 16 -6.24 1.76 6.08
N ASP A 17 -5.84 1.16 7.20
CA ASP A 17 -5.24 -0.18 7.24
C ASP A 17 -6.10 -1.25 6.56
N ALA A 18 -7.44 -1.13 6.60
CA ALA A 18 -8.35 -2.02 5.91
C ALA A 18 -8.23 -1.92 4.38
N GLY A 19 -7.91 -0.73 3.86
CA GLY A 19 -7.63 -0.51 2.44
C GLY A 19 -6.35 -1.22 1.99
N LEU A 20 -5.34 -1.32 2.87
CA LEU A 20 -4.09 -2.01 2.56
C LEU A 20 -4.24 -3.52 2.36
N GLU A 21 -5.23 -4.16 3.00
CA GLU A 21 -5.51 -5.59 2.80
C GLU A 21 -5.88 -5.90 1.34
N HIS A 22 -6.50 -4.95 0.64
CA HIS A 22 -6.84 -5.09 -0.78
C HIS A 22 -5.60 -4.93 -1.67
N LEU A 23 -4.65 -4.08 -1.26
CA LEU A 23 -3.37 -3.88 -1.98
C LEU A 23 -2.44 -5.09 -1.83
N ALA A 24 -2.55 -5.86 -0.75
CA ALA A 24 -1.80 -7.10 -0.58
C ALA A 24 -2.13 -8.15 -1.67
N ALA A 25 -3.33 -8.11 -2.26
CA ALA A 25 -3.71 -9.00 -3.35
C ALA A 25 -3.06 -8.64 -4.70
N THR A 26 -2.56 -7.41 -4.86
CA THR A 26 -1.92 -6.93 -6.08
C THR A 26 -0.43 -7.27 -6.13
N LYS A 27 -0.12 -8.45 -6.69
CA LYS A 27 1.25 -8.97 -6.84
C LYS A 27 2.16 -8.19 -7.81
N THR A 28 1.59 -7.31 -8.63
CA THR A 28 2.33 -6.56 -9.67
C THR A 28 2.85 -5.22 -9.20
N LEU A 29 2.23 -4.65 -8.16
CA LEU A 29 2.61 -3.35 -7.64
C LEU A 29 4.00 -3.48 -6.97
N ARG A 30 4.77 -2.40 -6.97
CA ARG A 30 6.19 -2.37 -6.54
C ARG A 30 6.47 -1.17 -5.67
N LYS A 31 5.75 -0.07 -5.90
CA LYS A 31 5.92 1.20 -5.22
C LYS A 31 4.58 1.77 -4.77
N LEU A 32 4.44 2.05 -3.47
CA LEU A 32 3.21 2.59 -2.89
C LEU A 32 3.52 3.83 -2.04
N SER A 33 2.97 4.99 -2.37
CA SER A 33 3.08 6.19 -1.51
C SER A 33 1.83 6.34 -0.63
N LEU A 34 2.03 6.44 0.69
CA LEU A 34 0.98 6.57 1.71
C LEU A 34 1.15 7.84 2.56
N ILE A 35 1.84 8.86 2.05
CA ILE A 35 2.10 10.12 2.78
C ILE A 35 0.78 10.83 3.10
N ASP A 36 0.61 11.34 4.33
CA ASP A 36 -0.61 12.04 4.79
C ASP A 36 -1.92 11.23 4.59
N THR A 37 -1.85 9.91 4.83
CA THR A 37 -3.01 9.01 4.87
C THR A 37 -3.39 8.64 6.31
N ALA A 38 -4.52 7.94 6.50
CA ALA A 38 -4.94 7.42 7.81
C ALA A 38 -4.39 6.01 8.10
N VAL A 39 -3.41 5.55 7.32
CA VAL A 39 -2.70 4.29 7.54
C VAL A 39 -1.80 4.40 8.77
N THR A 40 -1.81 3.36 9.60
CA THR A 40 -0.92 3.26 10.76
C THR A 40 0.40 2.57 10.40
N GLN A 41 1.42 2.76 11.24
CA GLN A 41 2.69 2.06 11.09
C GLN A 41 2.51 0.52 11.14
N ASP A 42 1.54 0.04 11.93
CA ASP A 42 1.24 -1.39 12.00
C ASP A 42 0.63 -1.91 10.69
N GLY A 43 -0.23 -1.11 10.05
CA GLY A 43 -0.75 -1.40 8.71
C GLY A 43 0.36 -1.52 7.67
N ILE A 44 1.34 -0.60 7.69
CA ILE A 44 2.52 -0.65 6.81
C ILE A 44 3.35 -1.92 7.05
N ASN A 45 3.63 -2.24 8.31
CA ASN A 45 4.41 -3.43 8.67
C ASN A 45 3.72 -4.72 8.20
N ARG A 46 2.38 -4.79 8.33
CA ARG A 46 1.59 -5.92 7.86
C ARG A 46 1.56 -6.03 6.34
N LEU A 47 1.59 -4.91 5.62
CA LEU A 47 1.71 -4.90 4.16
C LEU A 47 3.09 -5.36 3.70
N GLN A 48 4.18 -4.85 4.32
CA GLN A 48 5.55 -5.30 4.03
C GLN A 48 5.77 -6.79 4.31
N ALA A 49 5.18 -7.33 5.38
CA ALA A 49 5.27 -8.75 5.69
C ALA A 49 4.63 -9.64 4.60
N GLN A 50 3.60 -9.13 3.92
CA GLN A 50 2.93 -9.85 2.82
C GLN A 50 3.61 -9.63 1.46
N LEU A 51 4.33 -8.52 1.32
CA LEU A 51 4.97 -8.10 0.07
C LEU A 51 6.42 -7.65 0.34
N PRO A 52 7.34 -8.58 0.62
CA PRO A 52 8.71 -8.26 1.01
C PRO A 52 9.57 -7.65 -0.10
N GLU A 53 9.11 -7.72 -1.37
CA GLU A 53 9.78 -7.10 -2.53
C GLU A 53 9.25 -5.68 -2.86
N TYR A 54 8.44 -5.09 -1.99
CA TYR A 54 7.90 -3.74 -2.19
C TYR A 54 8.76 -2.64 -1.58
N GLU A 55 8.87 -1.53 -2.30
CA GLU A 55 9.25 -0.25 -1.72
C GLU A 55 7.97 0.52 -1.34
N ILE A 56 7.83 0.84 -0.05
CA ILE A 56 6.78 1.73 0.49
C ILE A 56 7.44 3.05 0.86
#